data_AF-K3VXD8-F1
#
_entry.id   AF-K3VXD8-F1
#
_cell.length_a   1.000
_cell.length_b   1.000
_cell.length_c   1.000
_cell.angle_alpha   90.00
_cell.angle_beta   90.00
_cell.angle_gamma   90.00
#
_symmetry.space_group_name_H-M   'P 1'
#
loop_
_entity.id
_entity.type
_entity.pdbx_description
1 polymer ?
#
loop_
_entity_poly.entity_id
_entity_poly.type
_entity_poly.pdbx_seq_one_letter_code
_entity_poly.pdbx_strand_id
1 'polypeptide(L)'
;MSTEQTADEIITLLGLTPHPEGGYFFKSFHDPQSHIDRAHSTCIYYLVIGNGGPTRWHRINDACEVWHHYAGAPLKLSVAWDDETGVASKILGKELARGQRPQAVVERAQWQRAESLGEWTGSFVTAIIVLCLVRLPSPSPCRFGHVVKPSEIMGLILILSGLFCAVLFLQWGGTTHAWNSWQIILLMVIFVITIAAFGGLQTWQGEEATIPPRIAKQRTMLSVCVFTLFSSGAYYLLIYFLPLYFQEVKGATALRSGIQCIPLILCNVVGSLSSGLLTTKLGHYFPSLYLSMVLTCIGAGLFVTLRPGTETAPVVGYQVLYGFGSGLGFQLPQIAAQTVLKETEVQIGIAMTLFFQSLGGTLFLSVGNSVFKEQLRNRLLEHAGLSAQQLKVILSAGAVAIESTLQPKELEAVRSGYSEALIFAYYTALAASILSAFGGLFVEWKSVTEKVPSSS
;
A
#
# COMPACT_ATOMS: atom_id res chain seq x y z
N MET A 1 29.56 9.11 33.87
CA MET A 1 30.87 9.45 33.28
C MET A 1 30.69 9.43 31.78
N SER A 2 30.51 10.58 31.15
CA SER A 2 30.48 10.70 29.69
C SER A 2 31.89 10.47 29.17
N THR A 3 32.10 9.40 28.43
CA THR A 3 33.30 9.17 27.63
C THR A 3 33.30 10.17 26.46
N GLU A 4 33.68 11.42 26.72
CA GLU A 4 33.99 12.35 25.64
C GLU A 4 35.30 11.91 25.00
N GLN A 5 35.19 11.29 23.83
CA GLN A 5 36.33 10.88 23.01
C GLN A 5 37.04 12.12 22.47
N THR A 6 38.37 12.10 22.50
CA THR A 6 39.17 13.20 21.96
C THR A 6 39.27 13.12 20.43
N ALA A 7 39.60 14.23 19.77
CA ALA A 7 39.76 14.27 18.31
C ALA A 7 40.84 13.27 17.82
N ASP A 8 41.97 13.18 18.54
CA ASP A 8 43.10 12.31 18.20
C ASP A 8 42.75 10.82 18.33
N GLU A 9 41.94 10.46 19.34
CA GLU A 9 41.39 9.11 19.49
C GLU A 9 40.51 8.74 18.29
N ILE A 10 39.64 9.65 17.84
CA ILE A 10 38.75 9.39 16.70
C ILE A 10 39.52 9.31 15.39
N ILE A 11 40.51 10.18 15.18
CA ILE A 11 41.41 10.11 14.02
C ILE A 11 42.09 8.73 13.96
N THR A 12 42.58 8.25 15.11
CA THR A 12 43.24 6.95 15.21
C THR A 12 42.27 5.78 15.00
N LEU A 13 41.11 5.80 15.66
CA LEU A 13 40.12 4.72 15.59
C LEU A 13 39.49 4.56 14.20
N LEU A 14 39.27 5.67 13.48
CA LEU A 14 38.69 5.67 12.14
C LEU A 14 39.73 5.68 11.02
N GLY A 15 41.03 5.70 11.34
CA GLY A 15 42.11 5.73 10.36
C GLY A 15 42.04 6.97 9.45
N LEU A 16 41.69 8.14 10.00
CA LEU A 16 41.55 9.36 9.22
C LEU A 16 42.93 9.90 8.80
N THR A 17 43.00 10.46 7.59
CA THR A 17 44.20 11.08 7.02
C THR A 17 43.98 12.58 6.78
N PRO A 18 45.01 13.44 6.87
CA PRO A 18 44.85 14.86 6.58
C PRO A 18 44.31 15.11 5.17
N HIS A 19 43.27 15.95 5.04
CA HIS A 19 42.72 16.35 3.75
C HIS A 19 43.40 17.65 3.24
N PRO A 20 43.70 17.79 1.94
CA PRO A 20 44.34 18.99 1.38
C PRO A 20 43.57 20.29 1.64
N GLU A 21 42.25 20.20 1.79
CA GLU A 21 41.36 21.33 2.04
C GLU A 21 41.21 21.65 3.54
N GLY A 22 41.97 20.99 4.41
CA GLY A 22 41.86 21.07 5.87
C GLY A 22 41.00 19.93 6.44
N GLY A 23 41.11 19.69 7.75
CA GLY A 23 40.45 18.56 8.40
C GLY A 23 41.09 17.20 8.08
N TYR A 24 40.44 16.14 8.56
CA TYR A 24 40.88 14.75 8.40
C TYR A 24 39.76 13.94 7.77
N PHE A 25 40.09 13.01 6.88
CA PHE A 25 39.10 12.21 6.18
C PHE A 25 39.50 10.74 6.02
N PHE A 26 38.49 9.88 5.90
CA PHE A 26 38.65 8.48 5.51
C PHE A 26 37.51 8.08 4.59
N LYS A 27 37.82 7.45 3.45
CA LYS A 27 36.82 6.99 2.49
C LYS A 27 36.32 5.61 2.87
N SER A 28 35.11 5.53 3.41
CA SER A 28 34.46 4.28 3.82
C SER A 28 33.84 3.51 2.67
N PHE A 29 33.46 4.21 1.59
CA PHE A 29 32.87 3.58 0.41
C PHE A 29 33.23 4.32 -0.89
N HIS A 30 33.37 3.55 -1.96
CA HIS A 30 33.62 4.01 -3.32
C HIS A 30 32.88 3.09 -4.29
N ASP A 31 32.01 3.65 -5.12
CA ASP A 31 31.28 2.88 -6.12
C ASP A 31 32.25 2.26 -7.14
N PRO A 32 32.18 0.95 -7.42
CA PRO A 32 33.02 0.32 -8.43
C PRO A 32 32.71 0.78 -9.86
N GLN A 33 31.51 1.33 -10.11
CA GLN A 33 31.15 1.91 -11.39
C GLN A 33 31.53 3.39 -11.45
N SER A 34 32.14 3.79 -12.56
CA SER A 34 32.58 5.16 -12.80
C SER A 34 32.06 5.69 -14.12
N HIS A 35 31.91 7.01 -14.19
CA HIS A 35 31.63 7.75 -15.42
C HIS A 35 32.65 8.89 -15.52
N ILE A 36 33.48 8.88 -16.57
CA ILE A 36 34.55 9.87 -16.80
C ILE A 36 35.50 9.93 -15.58
N ASP A 37 36.17 8.80 -15.29
CA ASP A 37 37.20 8.65 -14.25
C ASP A 37 36.78 9.00 -12.80
N ARG A 38 35.47 9.12 -12.53
CA ARG A 38 34.94 9.36 -11.18
C ARG A 38 33.83 8.38 -10.82
N ALA A 39 33.92 7.82 -9.61
CA ALA A 39 32.95 6.86 -9.10
C ALA A 39 31.55 7.46 -8.98
N HIS A 40 30.52 6.68 -9.27
CA HIS A 40 29.12 7.08 -9.17
C HIS A 40 28.66 7.53 -7.78
N SER A 41 29.37 7.15 -6.72
CA SER A 41 29.18 7.68 -5.36
C SER A 41 30.39 7.38 -4.49
N THR A 42 30.66 8.25 -3.53
CA THR A 42 31.67 8.02 -2.50
C THR A 42 31.13 8.41 -1.13
N CYS A 43 31.73 7.82 -0.11
CA CYS A 43 31.33 8.04 1.27
C CYS A 43 32.57 8.26 2.11
N ILE A 44 32.64 9.37 2.84
CA ILE A 44 33.80 9.71 3.66
C ILE A 44 33.39 10.06 5.10
N TYR A 45 34.17 9.61 6.08
CA TYR A 45 34.23 10.27 7.39
C TYR A 45 35.06 11.53 7.24
N TYR A 46 34.62 12.64 7.84
CA TYR A 46 35.30 13.92 7.78
C TYR A 46 35.29 14.64 9.14
N LEU A 47 36.46 14.90 9.70
CA LEU A 47 36.64 15.50 11.01
C LEU A 47 37.30 16.87 10.89
N VAL A 48 36.68 17.87 11.50
CA VAL A 48 37.20 19.24 11.58
C VAL A 48 37.63 19.54 13.01
N ILE A 49 38.87 19.96 13.19
CA ILE A 49 39.42 20.37 14.50
C ILE A 49 39.18 21.87 14.67
N GLY A 50 38.59 22.29 15.80
CA GLY A 50 38.26 23.68 16.08
C GLY A 50 39.47 24.61 16.14
N ASN A 51 40.59 24.14 16.68
CA ASN A 51 41.82 24.93 16.78
C ASN A 51 42.54 25.13 15.42
N GLY A 52 42.11 24.43 14.36
CA GLY A 52 42.68 24.53 13.01
C GLY A 52 42.10 25.64 12.14
N GLY A 53 41.08 26.36 12.63
CA GLY A 53 40.32 27.33 11.84
C GLY A 53 39.37 26.68 10.83
N PRO A 54 38.66 27.49 10.01
CA PRO A 54 37.78 26.97 8.98
C PRO A 54 38.58 26.23 7.90
N THR A 55 37.95 25.22 7.29
CA THR A 55 38.51 24.52 6.13
C THR A 55 38.68 25.49 4.94
N ARG A 56 39.32 25.06 3.86
CA ARG A 56 39.41 25.89 2.65
C ARG A 56 38.08 25.87 1.90
N TRP A 57 37.75 27.00 1.28
CA TRP A 57 36.69 27.04 0.30
C TRP A 57 37.01 26.08 -0.85
N HIS A 58 36.07 25.20 -1.15
CA HIS A 58 36.14 24.28 -2.27
C HIS A 58 34.75 24.09 -2.85
N ARG A 59 34.68 23.51 -4.05
CA ARG A 59 33.41 23.18 -4.71
C ARG A 59 33.58 21.92 -5.53
N ILE A 60 32.48 21.20 -5.70
CA ILE A 60 32.46 20.01 -6.56
C ILE A 60 31.59 20.31 -7.78
N ASN A 61 32.21 20.35 -8.95
CA ASN A 61 31.58 20.85 -10.18
C ASN A 61 30.56 19.89 -10.82
N ASP A 62 30.48 18.66 -10.35
CA ASP A 62 29.84 17.51 -11.00
C ASP A 62 29.01 16.65 -10.03
N ALA A 63 29.00 16.98 -8.73
CA ALA A 63 28.30 16.22 -7.69
C ALA A 63 27.67 17.15 -6.65
N CYS A 64 26.60 16.69 -6.01
CA CYS A 64 26.12 17.30 -4.76
C CYS A 64 26.79 16.61 -3.57
N GLU A 65 26.78 17.23 -2.40
CA GLU A 65 27.24 16.61 -1.18
C GLU A 65 26.17 16.64 -0.09
N VAL A 66 26.11 15.56 0.69
CA VAL A 66 25.23 15.46 1.84
C VAL A 66 26.09 15.34 3.09
N TRP A 67 25.98 16.35 3.94
CA TRP A 67 26.68 16.45 5.21
C TRP A 67 25.79 15.93 6.33
N HIS A 68 26.33 15.09 7.19
CA HIS A 68 25.67 14.57 8.37
C HIS A 68 26.51 14.79 9.63
N HIS A 69 25.91 15.32 10.69
CA HIS A 69 26.56 15.45 11.99
C HIS A 69 26.41 14.15 12.79
N TYR A 70 27.53 13.58 13.23
CA TYR A 70 27.54 12.34 14.01
C TYR A 70 27.99 12.57 15.46
N ALA A 71 29.06 13.34 15.66
CA ALA A 71 29.66 13.53 16.98
C ALA A 71 30.44 14.85 17.09
N GLY A 72 30.77 15.24 18.32
CA GLY A 72 31.49 16.49 18.61
C GLY A 72 30.59 17.72 18.62
N ALA A 73 31.23 18.89 18.60
CA ALA A 73 30.59 20.20 18.60
C ALA A 73 29.74 20.43 17.34
N PRO A 74 28.84 21.43 17.32
CA PRO A 74 28.12 21.78 16.11
C PRO A 74 29.06 22.28 15.00
N LEU A 75 28.77 21.89 13.75
CA LEU A 75 29.51 22.33 12.56
C LEU A 75 28.80 23.52 11.92
N LYS A 76 29.53 24.60 11.64
CA LYS A 76 29.07 25.65 10.74
C LYS A 76 29.51 25.34 9.31
N LEU A 77 28.54 25.03 8.46
CA LEU A 77 28.74 24.84 7.03
C LEU A 77 28.34 26.13 6.29
N SER A 78 29.32 26.80 5.69
CA SER A 78 29.13 28.02 4.91
C SER A 78 29.10 27.66 3.43
N VAL A 79 28.09 28.14 2.69
CA VAL A 79 27.91 27.87 1.26
C VAL A 79 27.66 29.15 0.46
N ALA A 80 28.15 29.21 -0.78
CA ALA A 80 28.01 30.37 -1.67
C ALA A 80 27.92 29.97 -3.15
N TRP A 81 27.24 30.78 -3.96
CA TRP A 81 27.12 30.59 -5.42
C TRP A 81 28.10 31.45 -6.23
N ASP A 82 28.31 32.70 -5.81
CA ASP A 82 29.21 33.68 -6.43
C ASP A 82 30.36 34.05 -5.46
N ASP A 83 31.44 34.65 -6.00
CA ASP A 83 32.70 34.98 -5.30
C ASP A 83 32.50 35.71 -3.95
N GLU A 84 32.39 34.92 -2.88
CA GLU A 84 32.26 35.28 -1.45
C GLU A 84 31.13 36.26 -1.06
N THR A 85 30.33 36.76 -2.01
CA THR A 85 29.20 37.67 -1.75
C THR A 85 27.89 36.89 -1.74
N GLY A 86 27.28 36.76 -0.55
CA GLY A 86 26.04 36.00 -0.34
C GLY A 86 26.20 34.65 0.38
N VAL A 87 27.21 34.51 1.25
CA VAL A 87 27.44 33.30 2.05
C VAL A 87 26.25 32.99 2.95
N ALA A 88 25.58 31.86 2.70
CA ALA A 88 24.59 31.29 3.60
C ALA A 88 25.29 30.33 4.58
N SER A 89 24.88 30.32 5.84
CA SER A 89 25.42 29.38 6.84
C SER A 89 24.34 28.43 7.35
N LYS A 90 24.69 27.15 7.43
CA LYS A 90 23.88 26.07 7.98
C LYS A 90 24.61 25.52 9.20
N ILE A 91 23.91 25.39 10.34
CA ILE A 91 24.49 24.81 11.56
C ILE A 91 24.06 23.35 11.67
N LEU A 92 25.04 22.45 11.56
CA LEU A 92 24.81 21.03 11.72
C LEU A 92 25.06 20.59 13.16
N GLY A 93 24.11 19.88 13.75
CA GLY A 93 24.17 19.41 15.13
C GLY A 93 22.88 18.74 15.60
N LYS A 94 22.89 18.26 16.84
CA LYS A 94 21.81 17.44 17.41
C LYS A 94 20.72 18.27 18.10
N GLU A 95 20.96 19.54 18.42
CA GLU A 95 20.02 20.38 19.17
C GLU A 95 18.98 21.03 18.25
N LEU A 96 17.97 20.24 17.86
CA LEU A 96 16.91 20.66 16.94
C LEU A 96 16.16 21.93 17.41
N ALA A 97 15.98 22.07 18.73
CA ALA A 97 15.30 23.20 19.36
C ALA A 97 16.06 24.53 19.20
N ARG A 98 17.38 24.49 19.01
CA ARG A 98 18.21 25.67 18.75
C ARG A 98 18.41 25.95 17.24
N GLY A 99 17.62 25.32 16.39
CA GLY A 99 17.69 25.48 14.93
C GLY A 99 18.80 24.66 14.26
N GLN A 100 19.54 23.84 14.99
CA GLN A 100 20.52 22.92 14.39
C GLN A 100 19.79 21.84 13.60
N ARG A 101 20.45 21.34 12.54
CA ARG A 101 19.93 20.22 11.75
C ARG A 101 21.01 19.16 11.60
N PRO A 102 20.74 17.87 11.85
CA PRO A 102 21.76 16.83 11.76
C PRO A 102 22.21 16.58 10.32
N GLN A 103 21.56 17.17 9.32
CA GLN A 103 21.85 16.99 7.90
C GLN A 103 21.81 18.33 7.14
N ALA A 104 22.69 18.49 6.16
CA ALA A 104 22.65 19.58 5.19
C ALA A 104 23.07 19.09 3.80
N VAL A 105 22.55 19.73 2.75
CA VAL A 105 22.91 19.47 1.34
C VAL A 105 23.68 20.66 0.78
N VAL A 106 24.75 20.38 0.05
CA VAL A 106 25.50 21.33 -0.79
C VAL A 106 25.28 20.93 -2.24
N GLU A 107 24.87 21.89 -3.05
CA GLU A 107 24.51 21.63 -4.45
C GLU A 107 25.73 21.56 -5.36
N ARG A 108 25.54 20.98 -6.55
CA ARG A 108 26.55 20.91 -7.59
C ARG A 108 27.09 22.30 -7.91
N ALA A 109 28.42 22.41 -7.99
CA ALA A 109 29.19 23.62 -8.25
C ALA A 109 29.05 24.74 -7.20
N GLN A 110 28.41 24.47 -6.06
CA GLN A 110 28.31 25.41 -4.95
C GLN A 110 29.60 25.42 -4.14
N TRP A 111 30.11 26.62 -3.81
CA TRP A 111 31.23 26.77 -2.89
C TRP A 111 30.82 26.39 -1.49
N GLN A 112 31.69 25.69 -0.77
CA GLN A 112 31.47 25.26 0.60
C GLN A 112 32.73 25.38 1.47
N ARG A 113 32.51 25.60 2.76
CA ARG A 113 33.53 25.64 3.80
C ARG A 113 32.95 25.22 5.14
N ALA A 114 33.70 24.45 5.91
CA ALA A 114 33.27 23.92 7.20
C ALA A 114 34.11 24.51 8.34
N GLU A 115 33.48 24.76 9.48
CA GLU A 115 34.13 25.26 10.69
C GLU A 115 33.50 24.57 11.91
N SER A 116 34.34 24.04 12.81
CA SER A 116 33.87 23.49 14.08
C SER A 116 33.58 24.63 15.07
N LEU A 117 32.40 24.66 15.68
CA LEU A 117 32.04 25.67 16.69
C LEU A 117 32.49 25.30 18.13
N GLY A 118 33.29 24.24 18.26
CA GLY A 118 33.93 23.81 19.51
C GLY A 118 35.22 23.05 19.20
N GLU A 119 35.75 22.31 20.18
CA GLU A 119 37.09 21.69 20.09
C GLU A 119 37.28 20.79 18.86
N TRP A 120 36.28 19.98 18.52
CA TRP A 120 36.25 19.19 17.29
C TRP A 120 34.82 18.88 16.89
N THR A 121 34.62 18.64 15.59
CA THR A 121 33.35 18.15 15.05
C THR A 121 33.60 16.94 14.15
N GLY A 122 33.00 15.81 14.49
CA GLY A 122 32.96 14.60 13.66
C GLY A 122 31.73 14.65 12.77
N SER A 123 31.97 14.93 11.49
CA SER A 123 30.93 14.86 10.47
C SER A 123 31.17 13.67 9.56
N PHE A 124 30.10 13.19 8.95
CA PHE A 124 30.18 12.29 7.83
C PHE A 124 29.84 13.12 6.61
N VAL A 125 30.74 13.13 5.65
CA VAL A 125 30.51 13.78 4.37
C VAL A 125 30.30 12.64 3.40
N THR A 126 29.06 12.42 2.98
CA THR A 126 28.83 11.54 1.84
C THR A 126 28.93 12.42 0.60
N ALA A 127 30.05 12.31 -0.12
CA ALA A 127 30.16 12.80 -1.49
C ALA A 127 29.32 11.89 -2.40
N ILE A 128 28.01 12.05 -2.30
CA ILE A 128 27.05 11.43 -3.21
C ILE A 128 27.18 12.15 -4.54
N ILE A 129 28.01 11.64 -5.46
CA ILE A 129 27.65 11.81 -6.88
C ILE A 129 26.21 11.36 -6.98
N VAL A 130 25.34 12.28 -7.40
CA VAL A 130 23.89 12.11 -7.44
C VAL A 130 23.59 11.02 -8.45
N LEU A 131 23.71 9.79 -7.97
CA LEU A 131 23.15 8.56 -8.49
C LEU A 131 22.28 7.92 -7.40
N CYS A 132 21.66 8.77 -6.57
CA CYS A 132 20.21 8.64 -6.47
C CYS A 132 19.67 8.78 -7.89
N LEU A 133 19.39 7.66 -8.55
CA LEU A 133 18.56 7.57 -9.75
C LEU A 133 17.13 8.04 -9.45
N VAL A 134 16.99 9.29 -9.06
CA VAL A 134 15.83 10.09 -9.38
C VAL A 134 16.39 11.28 -10.15
N ARG A 135 16.62 11.08 -11.46
CA ARG A 135 16.32 12.18 -12.40
C ARG A 135 14.85 12.49 -12.18
N LEU A 136 14.52 13.35 -11.22
CA LEU A 136 13.38 14.20 -11.45
C LEU A 136 13.82 15.03 -12.65
N PRO A 137 13.10 14.99 -13.79
CA PRO A 137 13.24 16.07 -14.74
C PRO A 137 13.17 17.34 -13.90
N SER A 138 14.14 18.25 -14.05
CA SER A 138 14.02 19.59 -13.48
C SER A 138 12.57 20.00 -13.73
N PRO A 139 11.74 20.23 -12.69
CA PRO A 139 10.41 20.74 -12.94
C PRO A 139 10.68 22.05 -13.68
N SER A 140 10.41 22.07 -14.98
CA SER A 140 10.20 23.31 -15.72
C SER A 140 9.37 24.17 -14.79
N PRO A 141 9.73 25.44 -14.48
CA PRO A 141 9.11 26.20 -13.39
C PRO A 141 7.58 26.11 -13.49
N CYS A 142 7.01 25.16 -12.77
CA CYS A 142 5.64 24.75 -12.95
C CYS A 142 4.86 25.71 -12.08
N ARG A 143 4.25 26.71 -12.72
CA ARG A 143 3.20 27.50 -12.09
C ARG A 143 2.20 26.53 -11.46
N PHE A 144 1.84 26.78 -10.20
CA PHE A 144 0.89 26.01 -9.39
C PHE A 144 -0.47 25.72 -10.06
N GLY A 145 -0.75 26.25 -11.26
CA GLY A 145 -1.96 26.00 -12.05
C GLY A 145 -1.86 24.92 -13.14
N HIS A 146 -0.70 24.29 -13.36
CA HIS A 146 -0.52 23.23 -14.39
C HIS A 146 -0.34 21.81 -13.82
N VAL A 147 -0.61 21.60 -12.52
CA VAL A 147 -0.32 20.34 -11.82
C VAL A 147 -1.34 19.23 -12.12
N VAL A 148 -2.56 19.60 -12.54
CA VAL A 148 -3.61 18.64 -12.92
C VAL A 148 -4.33 19.19 -14.15
N LYS A 149 -4.44 18.40 -15.22
CA LYS A 149 -5.19 18.84 -16.40
C LYS A 149 -6.68 18.93 -16.02
N PRO A 150 -7.44 19.97 -16.42
CA PRO A 150 -8.87 20.05 -16.14
C PRO A 150 -9.67 18.81 -16.60
N SER A 151 -9.20 18.16 -17.65
CA SER A 151 -9.69 16.89 -18.17
C SER A 151 -9.59 15.71 -17.19
N GLU A 152 -8.53 15.66 -16.37
CA GLU A 152 -8.33 14.64 -15.33
C GLU A 152 -9.25 14.87 -14.13
N ILE A 153 -9.47 16.13 -13.74
CA ILE A 153 -10.42 16.50 -12.68
C ILE A 153 -11.84 16.07 -13.07
N MET A 154 -12.23 16.31 -14.33
CA MET A 154 -13.53 15.88 -14.84
C MET A 154 -13.69 14.36 -14.78
N GLY A 155 -12.68 13.61 -15.22
CA GLY A 155 -12.66 12.15 -15.13
C GLY A 155 -12.79 11.65 -13.70
N LEU A 156 -12.06 12.28 -12.77
CA LEU A 156 -12.11 11.96 -11.34
C LEU A 156 -13.50 12.22 -10.73
N ILE A 157 -14.14 13.35 -11.05
CA ILE A 157 -15.49 13.67 -10.55
C ILE A 157 -16.51 12.64 -11.04
N LEU A 158 -16.44 12.27 -12.33
CA LEU A 158 -17.35 11.30 -12.92
C LEU A 158 -17.21 9.91 -12.28
N ILE A 159 -15.98 9.41 -12.13
CA ILE A 159 -15.75 8.08 -11.54
C ILE A 159 -16.14 8.07 -10.05
N LEU A 160 -15.75 9.09 -9.27
CA LEU A 160 -16.08 9.14 -7.85
C LEU A 160 -17.59 9.24 -7.60
N SER A 161 -18.29 10.03 -8.41
CA SER A 161 -19.75 10.17 -8.34
C SER A 161 -20.46 8.86 -8.70
N GLY A 162 -19.97 8.16 -9.73
CA GLY A 162 -20.46 6.82 -10.08
C GLY A 162 -20.24 5.81 -8.96
N LEU A 163 -19.03 5.75 -8.40
CA LEU A 163 -18.73 4.85 -7.29
C LEU A 163 -19.58 5.14 -6.05
N PHE A 164 -19.77 6.42 -5.72
CA PHE A 164 -20.63 6.81 -4.61
C PHE A 164 -22.08 6.34 -4.82
N CYS A 165 -22.63 6.53 -6.02
CA CYS A 165 -23.96 6.02 -6.36
C CYS A 165 -24.03 4.49 -6.29
N ALA A 166 -22.99 3.80 -6.78
CA ALA A 166 -22.89 2.35 -6.76
C ALA A 166 -22.96 1.77 -5.34
N VAL A 167 -22.18 2.34 -4.44
CA VAL A 167 -22.15 1.93 -3.03
C VAL A 167 -23.49 2.20 -2.36
N LEU A 168 -24.08 3.40 -2.57
CA LEU A 168 -25.35 3.76 -1.93
C LEU A 168 -26.50 2.85 -2.36
N PHE A 169 -26.67 2.58 -3.66
CA PHE A 169 -27.79 1.76 -4.10
C PHE A 169 -27.64 0.31 -3.63
N LEU A 170 -26.41 -0.22 -3.57
CA LEU A 170 -26.15 -1.57 -3.06
C LEU A 170 -26.37 -1.66 -1.55
N GLN A 171 -26.03 -0.61 -0.80
CA GLN A 171 -26.16 -0.58 0.66
C GLN A 171 -27.59 -0.34 1.12
N TRP A 172 -28.35 0.51 0.42
CA TRP A 172 -29.73 0.84 0.77
C TRP A 172 -30.76 -0.09 0.11
N GLY A 173 -30.41 -0.68 -1.04
CA GLY A 173 -31.27 -1.59 -1.79
C GLY A 173 -31.59 -2.84 -0.97
N GLY A 174 -32.89 -3.11 -0.78
CA GLY A 174 -33.39 -4.27 -0.04
C GLY A 174 -33.35 -4.14 1.49
N THR A 175 -32.66 -3.14 2.04
CA THR A 175 -32.53 -2.93 3.48
C THR A 175 -33.31 -1.70 3.96
N THR A 176 -32.97 -0.51 3.46
CA THR A 176 -33.61 0.77 3.80
C THR A 176 -34.75 1.09 2.83
N HIS A 177 -34.52 0.86 1.54
CA HIS A 177 -35.48 1.09 0.47
C HIS A 177 -35.66 -0.18 -0.36
N ALA A 178 -36.88 -0.42 -0.83
CA ALA A 178 -37.13 -1.51 -1.77
C ALA A 178 -36.33 -1.28 -3.07
N TRP A 179 -35.89 -2.37 -3.72
CA TRP A 179 -35.16 -2.31 -4.99
C TRP A 179 -35.93 -1.55 -6.09
N ASN A 180 -37.26 -1.60 -6.06
CA ASN A 180 -38.14 -0.90 -7.00
C ASN A 180 -38.43 0.56 -6.62
N SER A 181 -37.82 1.09 -5.54
CA SER A 181 -38.02 2.47 -5.11
C SER A 181 -37.34 3.43 -6.08
N TRP A 182 -37.97 4.58 -6.32
CA TRP A 182 -37.45 5.56 -7.27
C TRP A 182 -36.03 6.05 -6.91
N GLN A 183 -35.68 6.12 -5.61
CA GLN A 183 -34.33 6.51 -5.16
C GLN A 183 -33.26 5.51 -5.61
N ILE A 184 -33.53 4.20 -5.49
CA ILE A 184 -32.58 3.15 -5.89
C ILE A 184 -32.42 3.13 -7.40
N ILE A 185 -33.53 3.21 -8.13
CA ILE A 185 -33.53 3.28 -9.60
C ILE A 185 -32.76 4.52 -10.07
N LEU A 186 -32.99 5.69 -9.45
CA LEU A 186 -32.28 6.93 -9.76
C LEU A 186 -30.76 6.77 -9.55
N LEU A 187 -30.33 6.20 -8.42
CA LEU A 187 -28.90 5.96 -8.15
C LEU A 187 -28.28 4.99 -9.16
N MET A 188 -29.00 3.94 -9.56
CA MET A 188 -28.55 3.00 -10.60
C MET A 188 -28.40 3.70 -11.96
N VAL A 189 -29.36 4.54 -12.34
CA VAL A 189 -29.31 5.31 -13.60
C VAL A 189 -28.15 6.30 -13.58
N ILE A 190 -27.95 7.06 -12.49
CA ILE A 190 -26.83 7.99 -12.34
C ILE A 190 -25.49 7.24 -12.41
N PHE A 191 -25.38 6.08 -11.76
CA PHE A 191 -24.20 5.21 -11.87
C PHE A 191 -23.90 4.82 -13.33
N VAL A 192 -24.89 4.31 -14.06
CA VAL A 192 -24.71 3.92 -15.46
C VAL A 192 -24.29 5.12 -16.32
N ILE A 193 -24.95 6.27 -16.15
CA ILE A 193 -24.63 7.50 -16.90
C ILE A 193 -23.21 7.98 -16.61
N THR A 194 -22.81 8.06 -15.33
CA THR A 194 -21.49 8.56 -14.93
C THR A 194 -20.36 7.64 -15.35
N ILE A 195 -20.55 6.31 -15.27
CA ILE A 195 -19.57 5.33 -15.78
C ILE A 195 -19.49 5.37 -17.30
N ALA A 196 -20.61 5.47 -18.01
CA ALA A 196 -20.61 5.61 -19.47
C ALA A 196 -19.93 6.92 -19.92
N ALA A 197 -20.22 8.03 -19.23
CA ALA A 197 -19.58 9.33 -19.47
C ALA A 197 -18.08 9.27 -19.18
N PHE A 198 -17.66 8.61 -18.10
CA PHE A 198 -16.25 8.39 -17.80
C PHE A 198 -15.57 7.58 -18.90
N GLY A 199 -16.16 6.45 -19.32
CA GLY A 199 -15.63 5.64 -20.43
C GLY A 199 -15.52 6.42 -21.73
N GLY A 200 -16.56 7.18 -22.09
CA GLY A 200 -16.55 8.07 -23.26
C GLY A 200 -15.45 9.12 -23.18
N LEU A 201 -15.30 9.77 -22.03
CA LEU A 201 -14.25 10.77 -21.77
C LEU A 201 -12.84 10.17 -21.90
N GLN A 202 -12.59 8.99 -21.33
CA GLN A 202 -11.30 8.30 -21.45
C GLN A 202 -11.01 7.90 -22.90
N THR A 203 -12.02 7.42 -23.65
CA THR A 203 -11.84 7.10 -25.07
C THR A 203 -11.59 8.31 -25.95
N TRP A 204 -12.21 9.45 -25.63
CA TRP A 204 -12.04 10.70 -26.36
C TRP A 204 -10.66 11.34 -26.12
N GLN A 205 -10.14 11.25 -24.90
CA GLN A 205 -8.81 11.78 -24.54
C GLN A 205 -7.63 10.95 -25.06
N GLY A 206 -7.86 9.69 -25.47
CA GLY A 206 -6.83 8.85 -26.08
C GLY A 206 -5.64 8.59 -25.15
N GLU A 207 -4.43 8.94 -25.58
CA GLU A 207 -3.19 8.74 -24.80
C GLU A 207 -2.98 9.83 -23.72
N GLU A 208 -3.73 10.94 -23.75
CA GLU A 208 -3.72 11.92 -22.66
C GLU A 208 -4.72 11.59 -21.53
N ALA A 209 -5.46 10.49 -21.68
CA ALA A 209 -6.42 10.04 -20.69
C ALA A 209 -5.71 9.59 -19.40
N THR A 210 -6.40 9.73 -18.27
CA THR A 210 -5.91 9.24 -16.97
C THR A 210 -5.59 7.75 -17.02
N ILE A 211 -6.42 6.98 -17.74
CA ILE A 211 -6.19 5.57 -18.05
C ILE A 211 -6.22 5.42 -19.56
N PRO A 212 -5.06 5.41 -20.24
CA PRO A 212 -5.00 5.23 -21.69
C PRO A 212 -5.76 3.95 -22.10
N PRO A 213 -6.71 4.02 -23.04
CA PRO A 213 -7.50 2.87 -23.47
C PRO A 213 -6.64 1.70 -23.97
N ARG A 214 -5.44 1.97 -24.49
CA ARG A 214 -4.44 0.96 -24.87
C ARG A 214 -4.00 0.11 -23.68
N ILE A 215 -3.67 0.74 -22.54
CA ILE A 215 -3.26 0.06 -21.32
C ILE A 215 -4.45 -0.73 -20.75
N ALA A 216 -5.64 -0.13 -20.72
CA ALA A 216 -6.85 -0.81 -20.25
C ALA A 216 -7.26 -2.03 -21.09
N LYS A 217 -7.01 -1.99 -22.41
CA LYS A 217 -7.30 -3.10 -23.33
C LYS A 217 -6.19 -4.15 -23.41
N GLN A 218 -5.03 -3.90 -22.79
CA GLN A 218 -3.96 -4.89 -22.77
C GLN A 218 -4.42 -6.12 -21.99
N ARG A 219 -4.32 -7.31 -22.61
CA ARG A 219 -4.89 -8.57 -22.11
C ARG A 219 -4.53 -8.84 -20.65
N THR A 220 -3.24 -8.77 -20.32
CA THR A 220 -2.76 -8.99 -18.96
C THR A 220 -3.31 -7.95 -17.98
N MET A 221 -3.33 -6.66 -18.35
CA MET A 221 -3.83 -5.60 -17.48
C MET A 221 -5.30 -5.77 -17.14
N LEU A 222 -6.13 -6.07 -18.15
CA LEU A 222 -7.55 -6.35 -17.96
C LEU A 222 -7.75 -7.60 -17.08
N SER A 223 -7.00 -8.66 -17.36
CA SER A 223 -7.06 -9.93 -16.63
C SER A 223 -6.72 -9.76 -15.13
N VAL A 224 -5.63 -9.04 -14.82
CA VAL A 224 -5.25 -8.79 -13.43
C VAL A 224 -6.18 -7.81 -12.72
N CYS A 225 -6.77 -6.84 -13.42
CA CYS A 225 -7.80 -5.97 -12.84
C CYS A 225 -9.07 -6.77 -12.47
N VAL A 226 -9.51 -7.68 -13.34
CA VAL A 226 -10.65 -8.57 -13.09
C VAL A 226 -10.34 -9.52 -11.92
N PHE A 227 -9.18 -10.17 -11.93
CA PHE A 227 -8.73 -11.01 -10.82
C PHE A 227 -8.76 -10.25 -9.49
N THR A 228 -8.17 -9.05 -9.47
CA THR A 228 -8.03 -8.21 -8.26
C THR A 228 -9.37 -7.72 -7.74
N LEU A 229 -10.29 -7.35 -8.62
CA LEU A 229 -11.66 -6.94 -8.25
C LEU A 229 -12.35 -8.05 -7.45
N PHE A 230 -12.34 -9.27 -7.98
CA PHE A 230 -13.07 -10.38 -7.36
C PHE A 230 -12.34 -11.01 -6.18
N SER A 231 -11.00 -11.16 -6.25
CA SER A 231 -10.21 -11.72 -5.14
C SER A 231 -10.24 -10.82 -3.90
N SER A 232 -10.13 -9.50 -4.10
CA SER A 232 -10.26 -8.53 -3.00
C SER A 232 -11.68 -8.55 -2.43
N GLY A 233 -12.70 -8.61 -3.28
CA GLY A 233 -14.09 -8.73 -2.84
C GLY A 233 -14.33 -9.95 -1.95
N ALA A 234 -13.84 -11.13 -2.36
CA ALA A 234 -13.93 -12.35 -1.57
C ALA A 234 -13.18 -12.24 -0.23
N TYR A 235 -11.95 -11.69 -0.25
CA TYR A 235 -11.12 -11.53 0.94
C TYR A 235 -11.77 -10.59 1.97
N TYR A 236 -12.24 -9.41 1.54
CA TYR A 236 -12.89 -8.45 2.42
C TYR A 236 -14.24 -8.94 2.97
N LEU A 237 -14.97 -9.75 2.20
CA LEU A 237 -16.17 -10.43 2.71
C LEU A 237 -15.82 -11.38 3.86
N LEU A 238 -14.83 -12.25 3.67
CA LEU A 238 -14.47 -13.25 4.67
C LEU A 238 -13.87 -12.60 5.93
N ILE A 239 -13.01 -11.60 5.79
CA ILE A 239 -12.43 -10.91 6.96
C ILE A 239 -13.47 -10.15 7.77
N TYR A 240 -14.57 -9.69 7.14
CA TYR A 240 -15.67 -9.01 7.81
C TYR A 240 -16.64 -9.99 8.50
N PHE A 241 -17.06 -11.05 7.80
CA PHE A 241 -18.08 -11.97 8.30
C PHE A 241 -17.54 -13.08 9.21
N LEU A 242 -16.23 -13.37 9.18
CA LEU A 242 -15.64 -14.38 10.05
C LEU A 242 -15.64 -13.98 11.54
N PRO A 243 -15.24 -12.76 11.94
CA PRO A 243 -15.43 -12.29 13.32
C PRO A 243 -16.90 -12.30 13.73
N LEU A 244 -17.83 -12.02 12.81
CA LEU A 244 -19.26 -12.04 13.08
C LEU A 244 -19.76 -13.46 13.39
N TYR A 245 -19.24 -14.48 12.70
CA TYR A 245 -19.50 -15.89 13.04
C TYR A 245 -19.03 -16.23 14.46
N PHE A 246 -17.81 -15.82 14.83
CA PHE A 246 -17.30 -16.10 16.19
C PHE A 246 -18.11 -15.39 17.28
N GLN A 247 -18.53 -14.14 17.05
CA GLN A 247 -19.29 -13.39 18.03
C GLN A 247 -20.75 -13.87 18.12
N GLU A 248 -21.46 -13.90 17.00
CA GLU A 248 -22.90 -14.12 16.99
C GLU A 248 -23.29 -15.60 17.05
N VAL A 249 -22.48 -16.51 16.47
CA VAL A 249 -22.79 -17.96 16.47
C VAL A 249 -22.11 -18.69 17.61
N LYS A 250 -20.84 -18.40 17.87
CA LYS A 250 -20.05 -19.06 18.93
C LYS A 250 -20.09 -18.33 20.28
N GLY A 251 -20.68 -17.14 20.37
CA GLY A 251 -20.75 -16.35 21.61
C GLY A 251 -19.37 -15.88 22.10
N ALA A 252 -18.39 -15.74 21.20
CA ALA A 252 -17.07 -15.24 21.56
C ALA A 252 -17.11 -13.72 21.80
N THR A 253 -16.29 -13.22 22.72
CA THR A 253 -16.11 -11.78 22.89
C THR A 253 -15.42 -11.15 21.67
N ALA A 254 -15.54 -9.83 21.51
CA ALA A 254 -14.85 -9.08 20.45
C ALA A 254 -13.33 -9.33 20.45
N LEU A 255 -12.70 -9.40 21.64
CA LEU A 255 -11.27 -9.72 21.75
C LEU A 255 -10.97 -11.17 21.31
N ARG A 256 -11.77 -12.15 21.76
CA ARG A 256 -11.54 -13.56 21.44
C ARG A 256 -11.76 -13.85 19.96
N SER A 257 -12.79 -13.27 19.35
CA SER A 257 -13.05 -13.38 17.91
C SER A 257 -11.92 -12.77 17.08
N GLY A 258 -11.35 -11.63 17.51
CA GLY A 258 -10.16 -11.05 16.90
C GLY A 258 -8.96 -12.00 16.93
N ILE A 259 -8.68 -12.61 18.09
CA ILE A 259 -7.62 -13.62 18.23
C ILE A 259 -7.87 -14.84 17.33
N GLN A 260 -9.13 -15.28 17.21
CA GLN A 260 -9.51 -16.43 16.37
C GLN A 260 -9.40 -16.16 14.87
N CYS A 261 -9.24 -14.90 14.44
CA CYS A 261 -9.00 -14.51 13.04
C CYS A 261 -7.50 -14.38 12.70
N ILE A 262 -6.60 -14.47 13.69
CA ILE A 262 -5.15 -14.42 13.48
C ILE A 262 -4.67 -15.44 12.44
N PRO A 263 -5.13 -16.71 12.42
CA PRO A 263 -4.68 -17.69 11.44
C PRO A 263 -4.84 -17.21 9.99
N LEU A 264 -5.99 -16.60 9.66
CA LEU A 264 -6.26 -16.09 8.31
C LEU A 264 -5.26 -14.99 7.93
N ILE A 265 -5.06 -14.00 8.81
CA ILE A 265 -4.18 -12.85 8.54
C ILE A 265 -2.72 -13.29 8.48
N LEU A 266 -2.27 -14.12 9.42
CA LEU A 266 -0.90 -14.61 9.49
C LEU A 266 -0.56 -15.43 8.24
N CYS A 267 -1.44 -16.36 7.85
CA CYS A 267 -1.23 -17.15 6.64
C CYS A 267 -1.27 -16.29 5.36
N ASN A 268 -2.06 -15.22 5.33
CA ASN A 268 -2.03 -14.25 4.23
C ASN A 268 -0.67 -13.53 4.12
N VAL A 269 -0.09 -13.11 5.24
CA VAL A 269 1.27 -12.51 5.26
C VAL A 269 2.33 -13.53 4.82
N VAL A 270 2.27 -14.76 5.31
CA VAL A 270 3.21 -15.82 4.91
C VAL A 270 3.06 -16.15 3.42
N GLY A 271 1.83 -16.21 2.92
CA GLY A 271 1.52 -16.43 1.51
C GLY A 271 2.07 -15.32 0.61
N SER A 272 1.92 -14.05 1.00
CA SER A 272 2.40 -12.92 0.20
C SER A 272 3.93 -12.87 0.11
N LEU A 273 4.62 -13.15 1.21
CA LEU A 273 6.09 -13.29 1.21
C LEU A 273 6.54 -14.46 0.34
N SER A 274 5.86 -15.60 0.45
CA SER A 274 6.16 -16.79 -0.34
C SER A 274 5.95 -16.54 -1.84
N SER A 275 4.96 -15.73 -2.21
CA SER A 275 4.68 -15.37 -3.59
C SER A 275 5.82 -14.61 -4.26
N GLY A 276 6.42 -13.64 -3.55
CA GLY A 276 7.58 -12.89 -4.03
C GLY A 276 8.79 -13.78 -4.26
N LEU A 277 9.08 -14.68 -3.32
CA LEU A 277 10.16 -15.67 -3.45
C LEU A 277 9.92 -16.64 -4.61
N LEU A 278 8.70 -17.15 -4.76
CA LEU A 278 8.33 -18.09 -5.81
C LEU A 278 8.43 -17.44 -7.19
N THR A 279 7.95 -16.21 -7.32
CA THR A 279 8.05 -15.42 -8.55
C THR A 279 9.50 -15.13 -8.92
N THR A 280 10.35 -14.83 -7.93
CA THR A 280 11.78 -14.57 -8.13
C THR A 280 12.52 -15.83 -8.57
N LYS A 281 12.22 -16.99 -7.97
CA LYS A 281 12.84 -18.28 -8.32
C LYS A 281 12.38 -18.84 -9.67
N LEU A 282 11.09 -18.74 -9.97
CA LEU A 282 10.51 -19.27 -11.22
C LEU A 282 10.69 -18.32 -12.41
N GLY A 283 11.02 -17.05 -12.15
CA GLY A 283 11.07 -16.00 -13.17
C GLY A 283 9.69 -15.64 -13.75
N HIS A 284 8.62 -16.24 -13.26
CA HIS A 284 7.25 -16.09 -13.77
C HIS A 284 6.28 -15.93 -12.60
N TYR A 285 5.34 -14.97 -12.71
CA TYR A 285 4.33 -14.71 -11.69
C TYR A 285 3.07 -15.59 -11.85
N PHE A 286 2.85 -16.16 -13.04
CA PHE A 286 1.67 -16.93 -13.39
C PHE A 286 1.45 -18.21 -12.55
N PRO A 287 2.47 -19.07 -12.26
CA PRO A 287 2.26 -20.27 -11.45
C PRO A 287 1.77 -19.96 -10.03
N SER A 288 2.31 -18.89 -9.42
CA SER A 288 1.88 -18.42 -8.10
C SER A 288 0.43 -17.94 -8.13
N LEU A 289 0.02 -17.27 -9.22
CA LEU A 289 -1.34 -16.78 -9.41
C LEU A 289 -2.34 -17.94 -9.50
N TYR A 290 -2.03 -18.99 -10.27
CA TYR A 290 -2.90 -20.17 -10.39
C TYR A 290 -3.05 -20.92 -9.07
N LEU A 291 -1.93 -21.10 -8.35
CA LEU A 291 -1.96 -21.72 -7.03
C LEU A 291 -2.85 -20.91 -6.07
N SER A 292 -2.76 -19.58 -6.10
CA SER A 292 -3.64 -18.70 -5.35
C SER A 292 -5.12 -18.92 -5.68
N MET A 293 -5.49 -18.98 -6.96
CA MET A 293 -6.88 -19.18 -7.38
C MET A 293 -7.46 -20.52 -6.88
N VAL A 294 -6.70 -21.60 -7.02
CA VAL A 294 -7.16 -22.93 -6.59
C VAL A 294 -7.37 -22.97 -5.08
N LEU A 295 -6.40 -22.47 -4.31
CA LEU A 295 -6.45 -22.49 -2.85
C LEU A 295 -7.56 -21.58 -2.30
N THR A 296 -7.76 -20.40 -2.88
CA THR A 296 -8.84 -19.48 -2.48
C THR A 296 -10.22 -20.03 -2.80
N CYS A 297 -10.42 -20.65 -3.96
CA CYS A 297 -11.68 -21.31 -4.30
C CYS A 297 -12.02 -22.47 -3.34
N ILE A 298 -11.04 -23.33 -3.05
CA ILE A 298 -11.24 -24.44 -2.10
C ILE A 298 -11.51 -23.89 -0.70
N GLY A 299 -10.71 -22.92 -0.23
CA GLY A 299 -10.88 -22.29 1.08
C GLY A 299 -12.24 -21.63 1.24
N ALA A 300 -12.69 -20.86 0.24
CA ALA A 300 -14.02 -20.23 0.25
C ALA A 300 -15.15 -21.26 0.25
N GLY A 301 -14.98 -22.38 -0.45
CA GLY A 301 -15.94 -23.49 -0.44
C GLY A 301 -16.04 -24.16 0.93
N LEU A 302 -14.92 -24.30 1.65
CA LEU A 302 -14.94 -24.85 3.00
C LEU A 302 -15.66 -23.94 4.00
N PHE A 303 -15.59 -22.61 3.85
CA PHE A 303 -16.33 -21.67 4.72
C PHE A 303 -17.85 -21.86 4.64
N VAL A 304 -18.40 -22.28 3.49
CA VAL A 304 -19.83 -22.58 3.33
C VAL A 304 -20.27 -23.78 4.19
N THR A 305 -19.33 -24.67 4.56
CA THR A 305 -19.61 -25.84 5.41
C THR A 305 -19.69 -25.50 6.90
N LEU A 306 -19.40 -24.26 7.30
CA LEU A 306 -19.49 -23.85 8.70
C LEU A 306 -20.91 -23.99 9.23
N ARG A 307 -21.02 -24.57 10.42
CA ARG A 307 -22.26 -24.77 11.18
C ARG A 307 -22.04 -24.30 12.62
N PRO A 308 -23.10 -24.09 13.42
CA PRO A 308 -22.95 -23.70 14.82
C PRO A 308 -22.14 -24.72 15.64
N GLY A 309 -22.25 -26.01 15.31
CA GLY A 309 -21.56 -27.11 15.99
C GLY A 309 -20.11 -27.37 15.55
N THR A 310 -19.58 -26.67 14.53
CA THR A 310 -18.24 -26.97 13.99
C THR A 310 -17.16 -26.74 15.05
N GLU A 311 -16.26 -27.71 15.24
CA GLU A 311 -15.13 -27.58 16.16
C GLU A 311 -14.15 -26.49 15.73
N THR A 312 -13.30 -26.01 16.65
CA THR A 312 -12.32 -24.95 16.37
C THR A 312 -11.27 -25.38 15.34
N ALA A 313 -10.87 -26.65 15.32
CA ALA A 313 -9.78 -27.13 14.46
C ALA A 313 -10.08 -27.02 12.95
N PRO A 314 -11.23 -27.49 12.44
CA PRO A 314 -11.63 -27.26 11.04
C PRO A 314 -11.66 -25.77 10.66
N VAL A 315 -12.18 -24.91 11.55
CA VAL A 315 -12.27 -23.47 11.30
C VAL A 315 -10.89 -22.84 11.11
N VAL A 316 -9.91 -23.25 11.91
CA VAL A 316 -8.51 -22.80 11.76
C VAL A 316 -7.92 -23.33 10.45
N GLY A 317 -8.17 -24.60 10.10
CA GLY A 317 -7.71 -25.18 8.83
C GLY A 317 -8.23 -24.43 7.60
N TYR A 318 -9.51 -24.03 7.61
CA TYR A 318 -10.12 -23.27 6.51
C TYR A 318 -9.49 -21.87 6.37
N GLN A 319 -9.23 -21.21 7.49
CA GLN A 319 -8.54 -19.93 7.54
C GLN A 319 -7.10 -20.01 7.01
N VAL A 320 -6.35 -21.05 7.39
CA VAL A 320 -4.97 -21.26 6.93
C VAL A 320 -4.94 -21.43 5.41
N LEU A 321 -5.81 -22.30 4.88
CA LEU A 321 -5.89 -22.58 3.45
C LEU A 321 -6.25 -21.33 2.64
N TYR A 322 -7.32 -20.63 3.04
CA TYR A 322 -7.79 -19.44 2.34
C TYR A 322 -6.80 -18.28 2.49
N GLY A 323 -6.30 -18.03 3.71
CA GLY A 323 -5.34 -16.98 4.00
C GLY A 323 -4.08 -17.15 3.17
N PHE A 324 -3.48 -18.34 3.16
CA PHE A 324 -2.28 -18.62 2.37
C PHE A 324 -2.55 -18.47 0.86
N GLY A 325 -3.67 -19.02 0.36
CA GLY A 325 -4.07 -18.85 -1.03
C GLY A 325 -4.25 -17.39 -1.44
N SER A 326 -4.95 -16.60 -0.63
CA SER A 326 -5.15 -15.16 -0.86
C SER A 326 -3.82 -14.40 -0.85
N GLY A 327 -2.96 -14.71 0.12
CA GLY A 327 -1.63 -14.12 0.24
C GLY A 327 -0.78 -14.34 -1.00
N LEU A 328 -0.79 -15.55 -1.55
CA LEU A 328 -0.06 -15.87 -2.78
C LEU A 328 -0.46 -14.96 -3.95
N GLY A 329 -1.73 -14.62 -4.07
CA GLY A 329 -2.25 -13.79 -5.16
C GLY A 329 -2.15 -12.28 -4.93
N PHE A 330 -1.91 -11.84 -3.69
CA PHE A 330 -2.13 -10.45 -3.29
C PHE A 330 -1.22 -9.43 -3.99
N GLN A 331 0.06 -9.77 -4.19
CA GLN A 331 1.08 -8.87 -4.75
C GLN A 331 1.33 -9.08 -6.26
N LEU A 332 0.74 -10.13 -6.84
CA LEU A 332 0.99 -10.53 -8.23
C LEU A 332 0.43 -9.56 -9.28
N PRO A 333 -0.74 -8.92 -9.10
CA PRO A 333 -1.24 -7.91 -10.04
C PRO A 333 -0.28 -6.73 -10.23
N GLN A 334 0.37 -6.29 -9.16
CA GLN A 334 1.32 -5.19 -9.20
C GLN A 334 2.63 -5.62 -9.91
N ILE A 335 3.09 -6.85 -9.66
CA ILE A 335 4.24 -7.42 -10.39
C ILE A 335 3.88 -7.55 -11.87
N ALA A 336 2.69 -8.06 -12.21
CA ALA A 336 2.24 -8.18 -13.59
C ALA A 336 2.23 -6.81 -14.29
N ALA A 337 1.72 -5.75 -13.64
CA ALA A 337 1.77 -4.39 -14.16
C ALA A 337 3.20 -3.90 -14.43
N GLN A 338 4.14 -4.20 -13.53
CA GLN A 338 5.57 -3.88 -13.72
C GLN A 338 6.20 -4.66 -14.89
N THR A 339 5.77 -5.89 -15.15
CA THR A 339 6.32 -6.71 -16.23
C THR A 339 5.80 -6.37 -17.62
N VAL A 340 4.53 -5.97 -17.73
CA VAL A 340 3.87 -5.84 -19.04
C VAL A 340 3.79 -4.41 -19.56
N LEU A 341 4.08 -3.42 -18.72
CA LEU A 341 4.04 -1.99 -19.07
C LEU A 341 5.45 -1.42 -19.20
N LYS A 342 5.56 -0.32 -19.95
CA LYS A 342 6.78 0.49 -20.04
C LYS A 342 7.05 1.21 -18.72
N GLU A 343 8.31 1.49 -18.40
CA GLU A 343 8.70 2.12 -17.11
C GLU A 343 7.93 3.42 -16.80
N THR A 344 7.60 4.20 -17.82
CA THR A 344 6.79 5.43 -17.70
C THR A 344 5.31 5.18 -17.38
N GLU A 345 4.81 3.98 -17.67
CA GLU A 345 3.39 3.59 -17.58
C GLU A 345 3.12 2.65 -16.37
N VAL A 346 4.17 2.10 -15.75
CA VAL A 346 4.05 1.16 -14.61
C VAL A 346 3.19 1.72 -13.48
N GLN A 347 3.38 3.00 -13.13
CA GLN A 347 2.61 3.68 -12.06
C GLN A 347 1.11 3.71 -12.37
N ILE A 348 0.74 3.91 -13.65
CA ILE A 348 -0.65 3.89 -14.10
C ILE A 348 -1.24 2.49 -13.90
N GLY A 349 -0.53 1.43 -14.31
CA GLY A 349 -0.97 0.05 -14.10
C GLY A 349 -1.13 -0.32 -12.64
N ILE A 350 -0.19 0.08 -11.78
CA ILE A 350 -0.31 -0.15 -10.33
C ILE A 350 -1.54 0.58 -9.77
N ALA A 351 -1.73 1.85 -10.12
CA ALA A 351 -2.90 2.61 -9.69
C ALA A 351 -4.22 1.97 -10.14
N MET A 352 -4.28 1.44 -11.37
CA MET A 352 -5.44 0.67 -11.85
C MET A 352 -5.70 -0.56 -10.99
N THR A 353 -4.68 -1.37 -10.70
CA THR A 353 -4.85 -2.58 -9.86
C THR A 353 -5.36 -2.24 -8.46
N LEU A 354 -4.83 -1.18 -7.83
CA LEU A 354 -5.27 -0.71 -6.50
C LEU A 354 -6.70 -0.15 -6.53
N PHE A 355 -7.08 0.54 -7.61
CA PHE A 355 -8.45 1.01 -7.82
C PHE A 355 -9.43 -0.17 -7.87
N PHE A 356 -9.16 -1.19 -8.68
CA PHE A 356 -10.02 -2.38 -8.79
C PHE A 356 -10.02 -3.21 -7.49
N GLN A 357 -8.89 -3.27 -6.77
CA GLN A 357 -8.82 -3.88 -5.44
C GLN A 357 -9.79 -3.22 -4.46
N SER A 358 -9.72 -1.89 -4.36
CA SER A 358 -10.56 -1.12 -3.45
C SER A 358 -12.03 -1.21 -3.85
N LEU A 359 -12.31 -1.05 -5.14
CA LEU A 359 -13.65 -1.19 -5.71
C LEU A 359 -14.26 -2.56 -5.40
N GLY A 360 -13.48 -3.62 -5.59
CA GLY A 360 -13.89 -4.99 -5.32
C GLY A 360 -14.26 -5.20 -3.86
N GLY A 361 -13.38 -4.79 -2.95
CA GLY A 361 -13.64 -4.85 -1.51
C GLY A 361 -14.93 -4.13 -1.11
N THR A 362 -15.13 -2.90 -1.61
CA THR A 362 -16.32 -2.10 -1.26
C THR A 362 -17.61 -2.68 -1.83
N LEU A 363 -17.65 -3.04 -3.12
CA LEU A 363 -18.87 -3.54 -3.76
C LEU A 363 -19.33 -4.87 -3.15
N PHE A 364 -18.40 -5.83 -3.02
CA PHE A 364 -18.75 -7.16 -2.52
C PHE A 364 -19.13 -7.13 -1.05
N LEU A 365 -18.48 -6.31 -0.23
CA LEU A 365 -18.88 -6.14 1.17
C LEU A 365 -20.29 -5.55 1.30
N SER A 366 -20.66 -4.58 0.47
CA SER A 366 -22.03 -4.04 0.43
C SER A 366 -23.05 -5.09 0.01
N VAL A 367 -22.77 -5.85 -1.06
CA VAL A 367 -23.64 -6.96 -1.50
C VAL A 367 -23.80 -8.01 -0.40
N GLY A 368 -22.70 -8.48 0.19
CA GLY A 368 -22.75 -9.47 1.26
C GLY A 368 -23.51 -8.98 2.49
N ASN A 369 -23.39 -7.71 2.84
CA ASN A 369 -24.17 -7.10 3.92
C ASN A 369 -25.67 -7.06 3.62
N SER A 370 -26.06 -6.68 2.41
CA SER A 370 -27.47 -6.65 2.01
C SER A 370 -28.07 -8.06 1.99
N VAL A 371 -27.36 -9.03 1.41
CA VAL A 371 -27.77 -10.45 1.41
C VAL A 371 -27.86 -11.00 2.83
N PHE A 372 -26.85 -10.76 3.67
CA PHE A 372 -26.84 -11.22 5.06
C PHE A 372 -28.03 -10.67 5.85
N LYS A 373 -28.29 -9.36 5.77
CA LYS A 373 -29.40 -8.73 6.50
C LYS A 373 -30.76 -9.22 6.03
N GLU A 374 -30.96 -9.38 4.72
CA GLU A 374 -32.19 -9.90 4.16
C GLU A 374 -32.45 -11.33 4.65
N GLN A 375 -31.44 -12.21 4.55
CA GLN A 375 -31.55 -13.59 4.99
C GLN A 375 -31.74 -13.70 6.50
N LEU A 376 -31.02 -12.89 7.28
CA LEU A 376 -31.17 -12.84 8.73
C LEU A 376 -32.58 -12.44 9.12
N ARG A 377 -33.14 -11.40 8.49
CA ARG A 377 -34.52 -10.97 8.74
C ARG A 377 -35.52 -12.09 8.43
N ASN A 378 -35.40 -12.73 7.28
CA ASN A 378 -36.32 -13.79 6.86
C ASN A 378 -36.25 -14.99 7.82
N ARG A 379 -35.04 -15.41 8.21
CA ARG A 379 -34.84 -16.55 9.12
C ARG A 379 -35.30 -16.28 10.55
N LEU A 380 -35.07 -15.08 11.07
CA LEU A 380 -35.53 -14.69 12.41
C LEU A 380 -37.05 -14.55 12.48
N LEU A 381 -37.71 -14.07 11.42
CA LEU A 381 -39.17 -14.02 11.33
C LEU A 381 -39.80 -15.41 11.29
N GLU A 382 -39.17 -16.35 10.56
CA GLU A 382 -39.68 -17.72 10.40
C GLU A 382 -39.47 -18.60 11.64
N HIS A 383 -38.31 -18.50 12.31
CA HIS A 383 -37.88 -19.51 13.27
C HIS A 383 -37.81 -19.04 14.73
N ALA A 384 -37.65 -17.74 15.00
CA ALA A 384 -37.32 -17.26 16.34
C ALA A 384 -38.53 -16.70 17.11
N GLY A 385 -39.70 -16.54 16.49
CA GLY A 385 -40.92 -16.04 17.17
C GLY A 385 -40.76 -14.66 17.81
N LEU A 386 -39.78 -13.87 17.36
CA LEU A 386 -39.37 -12.61 18.00
C LEU A 386 -40.39 -11.50 17.78
N SER A 387 -40.52 -10.62 18.77
CA SER A 387 -41.26 -9.37 18.60
C SER A 387 -40.58 -8.46 17.57
N ALA A 388 -41.35 -7.63 16.86
CA ALA A 388 -40.83 -6.68 15.88
C ALA A 388 -39.77 -5.72 16.47
N GLN A 389 -39.85 -5.43 17.77
CA GLN A 389 -38.91 -4.56 18.47
C GLN A 389 -37.58 -5.27 18.76
N GLN A 390 -37.60 -6.52 19.20
CA GLN A 390 -36.38 -7.34 19.36
C GLN A 390 -35.69 -7.54 18.01
N LEU A 391 -36.44 -7.84 16.95
CA LEU A 391 -35.90 -8.01 15.60
C LEU A 391 -35.17 -6.74 15.13
N LYS A 392 -35.74 -5.56 15.36
CA LYS A 392 -35.11 -4.28 14.99
C LYS A 392 -33.80 -4.05 15.75
N VAL A 393 -33.75 -4.39 17.04
CA VAL A 393 -32.53 -4.25 17.85
C VAL A 393 -31.46 -5.22 17.34
N ILE A 394 -31.78 -6.50 17.12
CA ILE A 394 -30.85 -7.51 16.60
C ILE A 394 -30.25 -7.07 15.26
N LEU A 395 -31.08 -6.60 14.33
CA LEU A 395 -30.63 -6.15 13.00
C LEU A 395 -29.75 -4.89 13.03
N SER A 396 -29.81 -4.10 14.12
CA SER A 396 -29.06 -2.85 14.26
C SER A 396 -27.82 -2.95 15.15
N ALA A 397 -27.86 -3.80 16.17
CA ALA A 397 -26.86 -3.87 17.25
C ALA A 397 -26.23 -5.26 17.42
N GLY A 398 -26.70 -6.30 16.72
CA GLY A 398 -26.26 -7.69 16.90
C GLY A 398 -27.04 -8.42 18.00
N ALA A 399 -26.96 -9.75 18.03
CA ALA A 399 -27.63 -10.56 19.04
C ALA A 399 -26.92 -10.50 20.40
N VAL A 400 -25.59 -10.29 20.41
CA VAL A 400 -24.80 -10.12 21.65
C VAL A 400 -25.35 -8.99 22.53
N ALA A 401 -25.88 -7.92 21.92
CA ALA A 401 -26.43 -6.77 22.65
C ALA A 401 -27.69 -7.09 23.47
N ILE A 402 -28.41 -8.17 23.14
CA ILE A 402 -29.65 -8.56 23.81
C ILE A 402 -29.61 -9.98 24.38
N GLU A 403 -28.44 -10.62 24.37
CA GLU A 403 -28.24 -11.99 24.86
C GLU A 403 -28.74 -12.19 26.30
N SER A 404 -28.57 -11.19 27.16
CA SER A 404 -29.05 -11.22 28.55
C SER A 404 -30.57 -11.12 28.72
N THR A 405 -31.30 -10.75 27.66
CA THR A 405 -32.76 -10.55 27.69
C THR A 405 -33.55 -11.67 26.99
N LEU A 406 -32.86 -12.57 26.28
CA LEU A 406 -33.47 -13.67 25.54
C LEU A 406 -33.54 -14.94 26.39
N GLN A 407 -34.61 -15.72 26.22
CA GLN A 407 -34.66 -17.06 26.79
C GLN A 407 -33.63 -17.98 26.12
N PRO A 408 -33.11 -19.02 26.80
CA PRO A 408 -32.13 -19.93 26.21
C PRO A 408 -32.56 -20.55 24.87
N LYS A 409 -33.85 -20.86 24.73
CA LYS A 409 -34.43 -21.40 23.49
C LYS A 409 -34.48 -20.37 22.34
N GLU A 410 -34.76 -19.10 22.66
CA GLU A 410 -34.75 -18.01 21.69
C GLU A 410 -33.33 -17.69 21.24
N LEU A 411 -32.37 -17.77 22.17
CA LEU A 411 -30.95 -17.58 21.90
C LEU A 411 -30.41 -18.62 20.90
N GLU A 412 -30.74 -19.90 21.07
CA GLU A 412 -30.35 -20.95 20.12
C GLU A 412 -30.97 -20.73 18.73
N ALA A 413 -32.25 -20.33 18.68
CA ALA A 413 -32.93 -20.02 17.41
C ALA A 413 -32.28 -18.81 16.71
N VAL A 414 -31.93 -17.77 17.45
CA VAL A 414 -31.22 -16.59 16.93
C VAL A 414 -29.84 -16.98 16.41
N ARG A 415 -29.04 -17.74 17.17
CA ARG A 415 -27.72 -18.22 16.75
C ARG A 415 -27.78 -19.08 15.48
N SER A 416 -28.80 -19.94 15.37
CA SER A 416 -29.05 -20.72 14.15
C SER A 416 -29.39 -19.83 12.96
N GLY A 417 -30.26 -18.83 13.16
CA GLY A 417 -30.62 -17.86 12.12
C GLY A 417 -29.41 -17.05 11.63
N TYR A 418 -28.53 -16.61 12.54
CA TYR A 418 -27.26 -15.97 12.19
C TYR A 418 -26.35 -16.90 11.39
N SER A 419 -26.19 -18.15 11.82
CA SER A 419 -25.35 -19.11 11.10
C SER A 419 -25.86 -19.38 9.69
N GLU A 420 -27.17 -19.52 9.50
CA GLU A 420 -27.76 -19.71 8.18
C GLU A 420 -27.60 -18.48 7.29
N ALA A 421 -27.83 -17.28 7.83
CA ALA A 421 -27.64 -16.03 7.10
C ALA A 421 -26.17 -15.83 6.68
N LEU A 422 -25.22 -16.15 7.55
CA LEU A 422 -23.78 -16.06 7.28
C LEU A 422 -23.34 -16.98 6.13
N ILE A 423 -23.96 -18.15 5.98
CA ILE A 423 -23.65 -19.06 4.88
C ILE A 423 -23.92 -18.40 3.52
N PHE A 424 -24.94 -17.55 3.38
CA PHE A 424 -25.21 -16.81 2.14
C PHE A 424 -24.15 -15.74 1.86
N ALA A 425 -23.59 -15.10 2.90
CA ALA A 425 -22.44 -14.23 2.73
C ALA A 425 -21.20 -15.01 2.26
N TYR A 426 -20.99 -16.24 2.79
CA TYR A 426 -19.91 -17.12 2.33
C TYR A 426 -20.12 -17.65 0.91
N TYR A 427 -21.35 -17.91 0.48
CA TYR A 427 -21.65 -18.20 -0.93
C TYR A 427 -21.28 -17.03 -1.84
N THR A 428 -21.50 -15.79 -1.40
CA THR A 428 -21.09 -14.60 -2.14
C THR A 428 -19.56 -14.52 -2.27
N ALA A 429 -18.83 -14.84 -1.20
CA ALA A 429 -17.36 -14.89 -1.22
C ALA A 429 -16.84 -16.04 -2.12
N LEU A 430 -17.51 -17.20 -2.14
CA LEU A 430 -17.21 -18.31 -3.03
C LEU A 430 -17.43 -17.94 -4.49
N ALA A 431 -18.57 -17.32 -4.82
CA ALA A 431 -18.86 -16.84 -6.15
C ALA A 431 -17.81 -15.83 -6.63
N ALA A 432 -17.42 -14.88 -5.78
CA ALA A 432 -16.33 -13.95 -6.06
C ALA A 432 -15.00 -14.67 -6.25
N SER A 433 -14.66 -15.67 -5.43
CA SER A 433 -13.43 -16.45 -5.59
C SER A 433 -13.37 -17.17 -6.94
N ILE A 434 -14.49 -17.79 -7.37
CA ILE A 434 -14.60 -18.45 -8.67
C ILE A 434 -14.48 -17.45 -9.82
N LEU A 435 -15.13 -16.27 -9.70
CA LEU A 435 -15.03 -15.20 -10.69
C LEU A 435 -13.61 -14.64 -10.81
N SER A 436 -12.87 -14.61 -9.70
CA SER A 436 -11.45 -14.22 -9.72
C SER A 436 -10.60 -15.18 -10.54
N ALA A 437 -10.92 -16.48 -10.52
CA ALA A 437 -10.20 -17.48 -11.29
C ALA A 437 -10.30 -17.20 -12.79
N PHE A 438 -11.47 -16.81 -13.30
CA PHE A 438 -11.62 -16.43 -14.71
C PHE A 438 -10.73 -15.26 -15.10
N GLY A 439 -10.62 -14.23 -14.25
CA GLY A 439 -9.70 -13.11 -14.51
C GLY A 439 -8.25 -13.56 -14.60
N GLY A 440 -7.86 -14.50 -13.76
CA GLY A 440 -6.50 -15.02 -13.73
C GLY A 440 -6.14 -15.99 -14.88
N LEU A 441 -7.12 -16.67 -15.49
CA LEU A 441 -6.88 -17.60 -16.59
C LEU A 441 -6.33 -16.93 -17.85
N PHE A 442 -6.69 -15.67 -18.09
CA PHE A 442 -6.35 -14.91 -19.31
C PHE A 442 -5.03 -14.12 -19.22
N VAL A 443 -4.30 -14.26 -18.11
CA VAL A 443 -3.00 -13.61 -17.91
C VAL A 443 -1.93 -14.20 -18.85
N GLU A 444 -1.16 -13.35 -19.53
CA GLU A 444 -0.10 -13.81 -20.43
C GLU A 444 1.10 -14.37 -19.66
N TRP A 445 1.71 -15.44 -20.19
CA TRP A 445 2.92 -16.03 -19.64
C TRP A 445 4.14 -15.19 -20.04
N LYS A 446 4.35 -14.09 -19.32
CA LYS A 446 5.51 -13.21 -19.52
C LYS A 446 6.52 -13.41 -18.39
N SER A 447 7.79 -13.49 -18.77
CA SER A 447 8.88 -13.57 -17.81
C SER A 447 9.08 -12.23 -17.11
N VAL A 448 9.35 -12.26 -15.81
CA VAL A 448 9.72 -11.10 -15.00
C VAL A 448 11.16 -10.66 -15.32
N THR A 449 11.98 -11.55 -15.89
CA THR A 449 13.40 -11.28 -16.21
C THR A 449 13.61 -10.70 -17.61
N GLU A 450 12.66 -10.85 -18.52
CA GLU A 450 12.71 -10.23 -19.85
C GLU A 450 12.11 -8.83 -19.78
N LYS A 451 12.96 -7.81 -19.64
CA LYS A 451 12.51 -6.41 -19.76
C LYS A 451 11.96 -6.17 -21.16
N VAL A 452 10.80 -5.54 -21.26
CA VAL A 452 10.27 -5.01 -22.53
C VAL A 452 11.36 -4.11 -23.14
N PRO A 453 11.82 -4.36 -24.38
CA PRO A 453 12.85 -3.52 -24.99
C PRO A 453 12.38 -2.08 -25.02
N SER A 454 13.21 -1.17 -24.52
CA SER A 454 12.99 0.27 -24.62
C SER A 454 12.97 0.62 -26.10
N SER A 455 11.78 0.80 -26.69
CA SER A 455 11.65 1.38 -28.01
C SER A 455 12.19 2.81 -27.93
N SER A 456 13.37 3.01 -28.53
CA SER A 456 14.02 4.29 -28.77
C SER A 456 13.09 5.36 -29.32
#